data_AF-A0A352Y3A9-F1
#
_entry.id   AF-A0A352Y3A9-F1
#
_cell.length_a   1.000
_cell.length_b   1.000
_cell.length_c   1.000
_cell.angle_alpha   90.00
_cell.angle_beta   90.00
_cell.angle_gamma   90.00
#
_symmetry.space_group_name_H-M   'P 1'
#
loop_
_entity.id
_entity.type
_entity.pdbx_description
1 polymer ?
#
loop_
_entity_poly.entity_id
_entity_poly.type
_entity_poly.pdbx_seq_one_letter_code
_entity_poly.pdbx_strand_id
1 'polypeptide(L)'
;MYRFKGFDSTECGDSMSTLEAVVNAWMESEHPRIRHVCQSIRGEHILLSFVYEEVREIEQRVSAQNRATNALPRFFDDEYTEERPTNPRLPATSPSMPIH
;
A
#
# COMPACT_ATOMS: atom_id res chain seq x y z
N MET A 1 -5.76 -12.96 -10.88
CA MET A 1 -5.30 -13.75 -12.04
C MET A 1 -4.10 -13.05 -12.65
N TYR A 2 -3.03 -13.78 -13.00
CA TYR A 2 -1.85 -13.19 -13.64
C TYR A 2 -2.14 -12.82 -15.09
N ARG A 3 -1.64 -11.67 -15.53
CA ARG A 3 -1.74 -11.14 -16.89
C ARG A 3 -0.34 -10.90 -17.45
N PHE A 4 -0.27 -10.82 -18.77
CA PHE A 4 0.95 -10.60 -19.52
C PHE A 4 0.77 -9.41 -20.47
N LYS A 5 1.78 -8.54 -20.57
CA LYS A 5 1.84 -7.45 -21.56
C LYS A 5 3.26 -7.29 -22.09
N GLY A 6 3.40 -7.17 -23.40
CA GLY A 6 4.68 -6.93 -24.07
C GLY A 6 4.73 -5.55 -24.71
N PHE A 7 5.94 -4.99 -24.82
CA PHE A 7 6.22 -3.74 -25.54
C PHE A 7 7.47 -3.93 -26.38
N ASP A 8 7.35 -3.67 -27.68
CA ASP A 8 8.44 -3.82 -28.65
C ASP A 8 8.94 -2.45 -29.12
N SER A 9 10.25 -2.25 -29.17
CA SER A 9 10.85 -1.00 -29.67
C SER A 9 10.54 -0.74 -31.14
N THR A 10 10.29 -1.78 -31.94
CA THR A 10 9.93 -1.65 -33.37
C THR A 10 8.60 -0.90 -33.55
N GLU A 11 7.65 -1.11 -32.64
CA GLU A 11 6.36 -0.39 -32.63
C GLU A 11 6.52 1.07 -32.20
N CYS A 12 7.68 1.41 -31.62
CA CYS A 12 8.04 2.74 -31.12
C CYS A 12 9.02 3.47 -32.05
N GLY A 13 9.17 3.01 -33.30
CA GLY A 13 10.09 3.59 -34.28
C GLY A 13 11.56 3.51 -33.85
N ASP A 14 11.92 2.44 -33.13
CA ASP A 14 13.26 2.20 -32.56
C ASP A 14 13.78 3.31 -31.62
N SER A 15 12.88 4.19 -31.19
CA SER A 15 13.17 5.24 -30.22
C SER A 15 12.95 4.71 -28.81
N MET A 16 14.05 4.58 -28.05
CA MET A 16 14.00 4.18 -26.63
C MET A 16 13.11 5.12 -25.80
N SER A 17 13.15 6.42 -26.07
CA SER A 17 12.32 7.41 -25.37
C SER A 17 10.83 7.23 -25.65
N THR A 18 10.48 6.80 -26.87
CA THR A 18 9.09 6.52 -27.23
C THR A 18 8.60 5.25 -26.55
N LEU A 19 9.42 4.20 -26.53
CA LEU A 19 9.12 2.97 -25.79
C LEU A 19 8.88 3.24 -24.31
N GLU A 20 9.76 4.01 -23.68
CA GLU A 20 9.63 4.41 -22.28
C GLU A 20 8.32 5.19 -22.04
N ALA A 21 8.00 6.17 -22.89
CA ALA A 21 6.77 6.95 -22.75
C ALA A 21 5.51 6.07 -22.82
N VAL A 22 5.47 5.10 -23.74
CA VAL A 22 4.34 4.16 -23.88
C VAL A 22 4.21 3.26 -22.66
N VAL A 23 5.33 2.71 -22.16
CA VAL A 23 5.34 1.90 -20.94
C VAL A 23 4.88 2.71 -19.74
N ASN A 24 5.37 3.94 -19.56
CA ASN A 24 4.99 4.83 -18.47
C ASN A 24 3.50 5.19 -18.53
N ALA A 25 2.99 5.56 -19.71
CA ALA A 25 1.56 5.85 -19.88
C ALA A 25 0.67 4.65 -19.52
N TRP A 26 1.11 3.43 -19.82
CA TRP A 26 0.42 2.21 -19.38
C TRP A 26 0.47 2.04 -17.86
N MET A 27 1.65 2.19 -17.25
CA MET A 27 1.82 2.05 -15.80
C MET A 27 0.98 3.05 -15.02
N GLU A 28 0.86 4.28 -15.51
CA GLU A 28 0.06 5.35 -14.92
C GLU A 28 -1.45 5.15 -15.12
N SER A 29 -1.87 4.57 -16.23
CA SER A 29 -3.30 4.37 -16.50
C SER A 29 -3.88 3.13 -15.81
N GLU A 30 -3.16 2.02 -15.84
CA GLU A 30 -3.65 0.74 -15.32
C GLU A 30 -3.18 0.45 -13.89
N HIS A 31 -2.18 1.17 -13.38
CA HIS A 31 -1.52 0.90 -12.09
C HIS A 31 -1.29 -0.61 -11.82
N PRO A 32 -0.69 -1.34 -12.77
CA PRO A 32 -0.57 -2.78 -12.67
C PRO A 32 0.39 -3.17 -11.54
N ARG A 33 0.04 -4.18 -10.75
CA ARG A 33 0.96 -4.73 -9.76
C ARG A 33 1.94 -5.67 -10.44
N ILE A 34 3.10 -5.13 -10.82
CA ILE A 34 4.14 -5.88 -11.53
C ILE A 34 4.72 -7.00 -10.64
N ARG A 35 4.85 -8.19 -11.22
CA ARG A 35 5.39 -9.39 -10.55
C ARG A 35 6.71 -9.82 -11.16
N HIS A 36 6.83 -9.70 -12.47
CA HIS A 36 8.04 -10.01 -13.19
C HIS A 36 8.19 -9.07 -14.40
N VAL A 37 9.42 -8.68 -14.69
CA VAL A 37 9.80 -7.96 -15.91
C VAL A 37 10.94 -8.72 -16.54
N CYS A 38 10.83 -8.96 -17.84
CA CYS A 38 11.90 -9.52 -18.65
C CYS A 38 12.20 -8.58 -19.80
N GLN A 39 13.49 -8.40 -20.09
CA GLN A 39 13.95 -7.70 -21.28
C GLN A 39 14.64 -8.72 -22.19
N SER A 40 14.26 -8.72 -23.46
CA SER A 40 14.94 -9.49 -24.50
C SER A 40 15.42 -8.53 -25.58
N ILE A 41 16.56 -8.87 -26.20
CA ILE A 41 17.16 -8.09 -27.28
C ILE A 41 17.16 -8.96 -28.53
N ARG A 42 16.62 -8.44 -29.63
CA ARG A 42 16.51 -9.12 -30.92
C ARG A 42 17.14 -8.23 -32.00
N GLY A 43 18.45 -8.39 -32.20
CA GLY A 43 19.22 -7.48 -33.04
C GLY A 43 19.34 -6.11 -32.36
N GLU A 44 18.86 -5.06 -33.03
CA GLU A 44 18.85 -3.69 -32.50
C GLU A 44 17.58 -3.36 -31.70
N HIS A 45 16.61 -4.28 -31.67
CA HIS A 45 15.31 -4.06 -31.04
C HIS A 45 15.24 -4.65 -29.63
N ILE A 46 14.49 -3.97 -28.77
CA ILE A 46 14.25 -4.37 -27.38
C ILE A 46 12.79 -4.77 -27.22
N LEU A 47 12.56 -5.94 -26.63
CA LEU A 47 11.25 -6.40 -26.18
C LEU A 47 11.20 -6.39 -24.66
N LEU A 48 10.29 -5.61 -24.09
CA LEU A 48 9.96 -5.63 -22.68
C LEU A 48 8.71 -6.48 -22.45
N SER A 49 8.77 -7.37 -21.47
CA SER A 49 7.70 -8.32 -21.14
C SER A 49 7.36 -8.24 -19.67
N PHE A 50 6.11 -7.93 -19.35
CA PHE A 50 5.60 -7.75 -17.99
C PHE A 50 4.61 -8.85 -17.65
N VAL A 51 4.83 -9.50 -16.50
CA VAL A 51 3.81 -10.33 -15.83
C VAL A 51 3.31 -9.54 -14.64
N TYR A 52 2.00 -9.36 -14.55
CA TYR A 52 1.38 -8.49 -13.54
C TYR A 52 0.07 -9.07 -13.00
N GLU A 53 -0.31 -8.62 -11.81
CA GLU A 53 -1.63 -8.87 -11.22
C GLU A 53 -2.54 -7.67 -11.50
N GLU A 54 -3.79 -7.95 -11.91
CA GLU A 54 -4.83 -6.92 -12.01
C GLU A 54 -5.30 -6.57 -10.60
N VAL A 55 -5.02 -5.34 -10.15
CA VAL A 55 -5.48 -4.83 -8.86
C VAL A 55 -6.94 -4.40 -9.03
N ARG A 56 -7.86 -5.36 -9.00
CA ARG A 56 -9.30 -5.03 -9.02
C ARG A 56 -9.71 -4.40 -7.68
N GLU A 57 -9.86 -3.08 -7.69
CA GLU A 57 -10.74 -2.22 -6.87
C GLU A 57 -10.66 -2.27 -5.33
N ILE A 58 -10.05 -3.29 -4.72
CA ILE A 58 -10.01 -3.44 -3.25
C ILE A 58 -9.18 -2.33 -2.60
N GLU A 59 -8.10 -1.87 -3.23
CA GLU A 59 -7.30 -0.74 -2.72
C GLU A 59 -7.98 0.62 -2.91
N GLN A 60 -8.84 0.80 -3.93
CA GLN A 60 -9.62 2.04 -4.08
C GLN A 60 -10.63 2.22 -2.96
N ARG A 61 -11.29 1.14 -2.52
CA ARG A 61 -12.24 1.21 -1.38
C ARG A 61 -11.54 1.45 -0.06
N VAL A 62 -10.37 0.84 0.17
CA VAL A 62 -9.59 1.07 1.41
C VAL A 62 -8.99 2.49 1.44
N SER A 63 -8.56 3.03 0.31
CA SER A 63 -8.06 4.42 0.20
C SER A 63 -9.18 5.45 0.38
N ALA A 64 -10.38 5.18 -0.16
CA ALA A 64 -11.57 6.00 0.04
C ALA A 64 -12.07 5.93 1.50
N GLN A 65 -12.01 4.76 2.13
CA GLN A 65 -12.37 4.57 3.53
C GLN A 65 -11.38 5.27 4.49
N ASN A 66 -10.06 5.24 4.19
CA ASN A 66 -9.05 5.98 4.96
C ASN A 66 -9.10 7.50 4.76
N ARG A 67 -9.62 8.00 3.63
CA ARG A 67 -9.90 9.43 3.45
C ARG A 67 -11.18 9.87 4.16
N ALA A 68 -12.18 8.99 4.30
CA ALA A 68 -13.40 9.30 5.04
C ALA A 68 -13.20 9.32 6.56
N THR A 69 -12.29 8.50 7.11
CA THR A 69 -11.95 8.52 8.56
C THR A 69 -11.01 9.66 8.95
N ASN A 70 -10.26 10.25 8.01
CA ASN A 70 -9.43 11.44 8.26
C ASN A 70 -10.15 12.78 8.06
N ALA A 71 -11.46 12.76 7.76
CA ALA A 71 -12.28 13.96 7.55
C ALA A 71 -13.24 14.27 8.72
N LEU A 72 -13.03 13.69 9.90
CA LEU A 72 -13.67 14.18 11.12
C LEU A 72 -12.79 15.29 11.73
N PRO A 73 -13.30 16.52 11.88
CA PRO A 73 -12.52 17.60 12.46
C PRO A 73 -12.18 17.27 13.93
N ARG A 74 -10.90 17.37 14.28
CA ARG A 74 -10.41 17.30 15.66
C ARG A 74 -10.95 18.47 16.47
N PHE A 75 -12.17 18.32 16.97
CA PHE A 75 -12.66 19.08 18.11
C PHE A 75 -13.05 18.07 19.18
N PHE A 76 -12.07 17.56 19.89
CA PHE A 76 -12.26 17.17 21.28
C PHE A 76 -11.10 17.77 22.07
N ASP A 77 -11.51 18.72 22.90
CA ASP A 77 -10.77 19.49 23.88
C ASP A 77 -9.93 18.55 24.76
N ASP A 78 -8.63 18.78 24.81
CA ASP A 78 -7.73 18.12 25.77
C ASP A 78 -7.69 19.01 27.02
N GLU A 79 -8.83 19.12 27.71
CA GLU A 79 -8.88 19.60 29.08
C GLU A 79 -8.61 18.38 29.98
N TYR A 80 -7.32 18.09 30.19
CA TYR A 80 -6.89 17.14 31.22
C TYR A 80 -7.18 17.74 32.61
N THR A 81 -8.43 17.66 33.04
CA THR A 81 -8.80 17.87 34.45
C THR A 81 -8.78 16.52 35.15
N GLU A 82 -7.76 16.40 36.00
CA GLU A 82 -7.46 15.34 36.94
C GLU A 82 -8.69 14.97 37.80
N GLU A 83 -9.38 13.86 37.50
CA GLU A 83 -10.35 13.28 38.45
C GLU A 83 -10.09 11.78 38.68
N ARG A 84 -9.50 11.53 39.86
CA ARG A 84 -9.31 10.24 40.51
C ARG A 84 -10.68 9.58 40.80
N PRO A 85 -10.97 8.36 40.30
CA PRO A 85 -12.10 7.61 40.80
C PRO A 85 -11.76 7.07 42.19
N THR A 86 -12.54 7.48 43.18
CA THR A 86 -12.45 7.02 44.56
C THR A 86 -13.22 5.70 44.73
N ASN A 87 -12.48 4.61 44.98
CA ASN A 87 -12.85 3.36 45.71
C ASN A 87 -13.87 2.38 45.06
N PRO A 88 -13.79 1.04 45.32
CA PRO A 88 -14.03 0.48 46.65
C PRO A 88 -13.10 -0.67 47.09
N ARG A 89 -12.41 -0.43 48.20
CA ARG A 89 -12.14 -1.31 49.35
C ARG A 89 -12.10 -2.82 49.05
N LEU A 90 -10.94 -3.29 48.59
CA LEU A 90 -10.59 -4.70 48.74
C LEU A 90 -10.46 -5.01 50.25
N PRO A 91 -11.02 -6.14 50.74
CA PRO A 91 -10.84 -6.51 52.13
C PRO A 91 -9.35 -6.80 52.39
N ALA A 92 -8.81 -6.12 53.38
CA ALA A 92 -7.46 -6.36 53.87
C ALA A 92 -7.42 -7.65 54.68
N THR A 93 -6.52 -8.56 54.32
CA THR A 93 -5.79 -9.39 55.29
C THR A 93 -4.39 -9.72 54.76
N SER A 94 -3.39 -9.05 55.32
CA SER A 94 -1.98 -9.48 55.43
C SER A 94 -1.86 -10.80 56.25
N PRO A 95 -0.68 -11.42 56.50
CA PRO A 95 0.70 -11.00 56.16
C PRO A 95 1.63 -12.11 55.62
N SER A 96 2.80 -11.65 55.17
CA SER A 96 4.04 -12.41 54.99
C SER A 96 4.46 -13.15 56.27
N MET A 97 4.94 -14.39 56.15
CA MET A 97 5.88 -15.02 57.10
C MET A 97 6.85 -15.95 56.37
N PRO A 98 8.06 -16.22 56.93
CA PRO A 98 9.25 -16.53 56.15
C PRO A 98 9.84 -17.94 56.40
N ILE A 99 10.93 -18.26 55.68
CA ILE A 99 11.99 -19.26 55.94
C ILE A 99 11.64 -20.76 55.72
N HIS A 100 12.38 -21.42 54.81
CA HIS A 100 13.31 -22.52 55.17
C HIS A 100 14.43 -22.65 54.14
#